data_AF-A0A7W5LT47-F1
#
_entry.id   AF-A0A7W5LT47-F1
#
_cell.length_a   1.000
_cell.length_b   1.000
_cell.length_c   1.000
_cell.angle_alpha   90.00
_cell.angle_beta   90.00
_cell.angle_gamma   90.00
#
_symmetry.space_group_name_H-M   'P 1'
#
loop_
_entity.id
_entity.type
_entity.pdbx_description
1 polymer ?
#
loop_
_entity_poly.entity_id
_entity_poly.type
_entity_poly.pdbx_seq_one_letter_code
_entity_poly.pdbx_strand_id
1 'polypeptide(L)'
;MSALFRVLLAVGLSTAIASNCLADEPTSSGTGFAVTADGWLLTNAHVVKDCQRIEIKGKGDASDPRIDAINDLALVKIAAPEPLKTLSFRKAPTRLGEDIVAIGFPLPTLLANTVKVTTGNVNALAGIRNDTRYIQISTPIQPGNSGGPVVDRDGFLLGITSATLSKEFADANDITTQNVNFAIRASVAELFMQSQSIADQSGDKAADQQPISTADLADKITPSVFQIRCYVKPEMQPSTTSIQGANAIMVPPSPSVQQPASVEAKQEPSLDVPQARSGIARHPKGAAPIKAGPYADSKTTGQALNGSPVQVLETDGNWYRVSTGASIGFMHYSWVRVNQFEEPPGDGRFVQVRSFGTLAEAQAFVTQSSIPLAAHLAANGWIAVTLHDIYGQREAKDLSNALKAHGLIAKDAMVTLGNTYVRKVCCD
;
A
#
# COMPACT_ATOMS: atom_id res chain seq x y z
N MET A 1 43.65 -62.96 -38.16
CA MET A 1 44.09 -61.55 -38.03
C MET A 1 42.84 -60.68 -37.94
N SER A 2 42.81 -59.83 -36.93
CA SER A 2 41.72 -58.94 -36.50
C SER A 2 41.57 -57.71 -37.42
N ALA A 3 40.34 -57.27 -37.67
CA ALA A 3 39.95 -55.85 -37.82
C ALA A 3 38.40 -55.76 -37.89
N LEU A 4 37.72 -55.28 -36.85
CA LEU A 4 37.35 -53.88 -36.61
C LEU A 4 36.27 -53.37 -37.56
N PHE A 5 35.06 -53.15 -37.04
CA PHE A 5 34.31 -51.88 -37.18
C PHE A 5 33.09 -51.92 -36.24
N ARG A 6 33.18 -51.24 -35.08
CA ARG A 6 32.03 -50.88 -34.25
C ARG A 6 31.75 -49.40 -34.49
N VAL A 7 30.61 -49.11 -35.09
CA VAL A 7 30.08 -47.75 -35.25
C VAL A 7 29.50 -47.31 -33.91
N LEU A 8 30.14 -46.32 -33.26
CA LEU A 8 29.54 -45.60 -32.14
C LEU A 8 28.69 -44.46 -32.71
N LEU A 9 27.36 -44.57 -32.55
CA LEU A 9 26.45 -43.46 -32.74
C LEU A 9 26.53 -42.56 -31.50
N ALA A 10 27.19 -41.40 -31.62
CA ALA A 10 27.12 -40.36 -30.61
C ALA A 10 25.78 -39.62 -30.78
N VAL A 11 24.81 -39.92 -29.92
CA VAL A 11 23.60 -39.12 -29.77
C VAL A 11 23.99 -37.85 -29.01
N GLY A 12 24.22 -36.77 -29.75
CA GLY A 12 24.37 -35.43 -29.20
C GLY A 12 23.03 -35.01 -28.58
N LEU A 13 22.91 -35.12 -27.27
CA LEU A 13 21.79 -34.59 -26.50
C LEU A 13 21.95 -33.06 -26.44
N SER A 14 21.44 -32.38 -27.47
CA SER A 14 21.36 -30.92 -27.48
C SER A 14 20.32 -30.49 -26.47
N THR A 15 20.77 -30.12 -25.27
CA THR A 15 19.92 -29.50 -24.25
C THR A 15 19.68 -28.06 -24.68
N ALA A 16 18.57 -27.85 -25.40
CA ALA A 16 18.02 -26.52 -25.54
C ALA A 16 17.63 -26.02 -24.14
N ILE A 17 18.43 -25.12 -23.59
CA ILE A 17 18.06 -24.35 -22.41
C ILE A 17 16.88 -23.49 -22.85
N ALA A 18 15.67 -23.91 -22.49
CA ALA A 18 14.51 -23.04 -22.52
C ALA A 18 14.80 -21.91 -21.54
N SER A 19 15.23 -20.76 -22.07
CA SER A 19 15.22 -19.51 -21.32
C SER A 19 13.78 -19.31 -20.85
N ASN A 20 13.54 -19.50 -19.56
CA ASN A 20 12.33 -18.99 -18.92
C ASN A 20 12.29 -17.48 -19.22
N CYS A 21 11.44 -17.07 -20.17
CA CYS A 21 10.94 -15.71 -20.25
C CYS A 21 10.13 -15.46 -18.98
N LEU A 22 10.81 -15.15 -17.87
CA LEU A 22 10.19 -14.47 -16.75
C LEU A 22 9.78 -13.10 -17.31
N ALA A 23 8.49 -12.96 -17.65
CA ALA A 23 7.93 -11.65 -17.91
C ALA A 23 8.20 -10.80 -16.66
N ASP A 24 8.77 -9.61 -16.85
CA ASP A 24 8.93 -8.65 -15.77
C ASP A 24 7.53 -8.40 -15.18
N GLU A 25 7.38 -8.47 -13.87
CA GLU A 25 6.10 -8.20 -13.20
C GLU A 25 6.06 -6.73 -12.78
N PRO A 26 4.94 -6.02 -13.00
CA PRO A 26 4.86 -4.59 -12.67
C PRO A 26 4.95 -4.38 -11.16
N THR A 27 5.80 -3.45 -10.75
CA THR A 27 6.00 -3.04 -9.36
C THR A 27 4.78 -2.34 -8.78
N SER A 28 4.09 -1.55 -9.61
CA SER A 28 2.84 -0.90 -9.24
C SER A 28 1.95 -0.72 -10.47
N SER A 29 0.69 -0.38 -10.25
CA SER A 29 -0.25 -0.11 -11.34
C SER A 29 -1.23 0.99 -10.96
N GLY A 30 -1.69 1.70 -11.98
CA GLY A 30 -2.74 2.71 -11.86
C GLY A 30 -3.62 2.74 -13.09
N THR A 31 -4.39 3.82 -13.19
CA THR A 31 -5.26 4.09 -14.33
C THR A 31 -4.78 5.37 -15.02
N GLY A 32 -4.93 5.43 -16.34
CA GLY A 32 -4.86 6.69 -17.08
C GLY A 32 -5.87 6.71 -18.20
N PHE A 33 -6.00 7.84 -18.87
CA PHE A 33 -6.95 7.98 -19.97
C PHE A 33 -6.42 8.91 -21.06
N ALA A 34 -6.82 8.66 -22.30
CA ALA A 34 -6.39 9.45 -23.45
C ALA A 34 -7.04 10.84 -23.43
N VAL A 35 -6.20 11.87 -23.55
CA VAL A 35 -6.59 13.28 -23.64
C VAL A 35 -6.40 13.85 -25.04
N THR A 36 -5.57 13.20 -25.87
CA THR A 36 -5.44 13.53 -27.29
C THR A 36 -5.53 12.29 -28.17
N ALA A 37 -6.04 12.47 -29.39
CA ALA A 37 -6.22 11.39 -30.35
C ALA A 37 -4.88 10.81 -30.84
N ASP A 38 -3.82 11.61 -30.86
CA ASP A 38 -2.49 11.19 -31.27
C ASP A 38 -1.75 10.40 -30.19
N GLY A 39 -2.27 10.32 -28.94
CA GLY A 39 -1.82 9.36 -27.94
C GLY A 39 -1.18 9.94 -26.68
N TRP A 40 -1.56 11.14 -26.25
CA TRP A 40 -1.27 11.61 -24.89
C TRP A 40 -2.28 11.04 -23.90
N LEU A 41 -1.78 10.46 -22.82
CA LEU A 41 -2.57 9.94 -21.72
C LEU A 41 -2.28 10.74 -20.46
N LEU A 42 -3.32 11.08 -19.70
CA LEU A 42 -3.23 11.70 -18.39
C LEU A 42 -3.38 10.66 -17.28
N THR A 43 -2.63 10.81 -16.19
CA THR A 43 -2.66 9.99 -14.98
C THR A 43 -2.13 10.79 -13.78
N ASN A 44 -1.96 10.15 -12.62
CA ASN A 44 -1.29 10.77 -11.48
C ASN A 44 0.24 10.65 -11.55
N ALA A 45 0.94 11.65 -11.00
CA ALA A 45 2.40 11.64 -10.93
C ALA A 45 2.91 10.43 -10.13
N HIS A 46 2.31 10.12 -8.97
CA HIS A 46 2.75 8.99 -8.14
C HIS A 46 2.60 7.62 -8.82
N VAL A 47 1.80 7.50 -9.89
CA VAL A 47 1.65 6.25 -10.65
C VAL A 47 2.86 6.00 -11.53
N VAL A 48 3.54 7.05 -12.01
CA VAL A 48 4.57 6.95 -13.06
C VAL A 48 5.95 7.50 -12.69
N LYS A 49 6.05 8.33 -11.64
CA LYS A 49 7.26 9.14 -11.37
C LYS A 49 8.52 8.33 -11.08
N ASP A 50 8.38 7.17 -10.43
CA ASP A 50 9.51 6.33 -10.02
C ASP A 50 9.72 5.16 -10.99
N CYS A 51 8.98 5.12 -12.10
CA CYS A 51 9.04 4.03 -13.06
C CYS A 51 10.25 4.15 -13.97
N GLN A 52 11.01 3.07 -14.09
CA GLN A 52 12.02 2.95 -15.12
C GLN A 52 11.38 2.67 -16.49
N ARG A 53 10.30 1.87 -16.49
CA ARG A 53 9.50 1.58 -17.67
C ARG A 53 8.02 1.70 -17.31
N ILE A 54 7.27 2.36 -18.19
CA ILE A 54 5.83 2.58 -18.07
C ILE A 54 5.17 1.79 -19.20
N GLU A 55 4.46 0.71 -18.89
CA GLU A 55 3.67 -0.05 -19.87
C GLU A 55 2.20 0.39 -19.79
N ILE A 56 1.61 0.66 -20.95
CA ILE A 56 0.16 0.80 -21.10
C ILE A 56 -0.38 -0.54 -21.61
N LYS A 57 -1.17 -1.22 -20.79
CA LYS A 57 -1.65 -2.58 -21.10
C LYS A 57 -2.38 -2.62 -22.44
N GLY A 58 -1.89 -3.46 -23.35
CA GLY A 58 -2.45 -3.61 -24.70
C GLY A 58 -2.07 -2.50 -25.69
N LYS A 59 -1.23 -1.53 -25.29
CA LYS A 59 -0.70 -0.46 -26.15
C LYS A 59 0.83 -0.40 -26.18
N GLY A 60 1.51 -1.07 -25.26
CA GLY A 60 2.96 -1.12 -25.18
C GLY A 60 3.54 -0.02 -24.29
N ASP A 61 4.83 0.27 -24.46
CA ASP A 61 5.53 1.20 -23.58
C ASP A 61 5.18 2.66 -23.89
N ALA A 62 4.99 3.42 -22.83
CA ALA A 62 4.87 4.87 -22.90
C ALA A 62 6.25 5.55 -22.87
N SER A 63 6.27 6.78 -23.36
CA SER A 63 7.43 7.64 -23.53
C SER A 63 7.09 9.08 -23.14
N ASP A 64 8.08 9.97 -23.15
CA ASP A 64 7.95 11.41 -22.84
C ASP A 64 7.09 11.68 -21.58
N PRO A 65 7.47 11.13 -20.39
CA PRO A 65 6.76 11.42 -19.16
C PRO A 65 6.94 12.88 -18.77
N ARG A 66 5.84 13.63 -18.70
CA ARG A 66 5.80 15.01 -18.19
C ARG A 66 5.11 14.99 -16.84
N ILE A 67 5.79 15.45 -15.80
CA ILE A 67 5.37 15.24 -14.41
C ILE A 67 5.19 16.59 -13.72
N ASP A 68 4.00 16.80 -13.16
CA ASP A 68 3.72 17.82 -12.15
C ASP A 68 3.53 17.12 -10.79
N ALA A 69 4.64 16.98 -10.08
CA ALA A 69 4.66 16.33 -8.77
C ALA A 69 3.91 17.13 -7.70
N ILE A 70 3.77 18.45 -7.86
CA ILE A 70 3.10 19.32 -6.88
C ILE A 70 1.60 19.05 -6.89
N ASN A 71 1.02 18.89 -8.09
CA ASN A 71 -0.41 18.64 -8.27
C ASN A 71 -0.76 17.16 -8.48
N ASP A 72 0.22 16.27 -8.33
CA ASP A 72 0.07 14.83 -8.55
C ASP A 72 -0.51 14.48 -9.93
N LEU A 73 -0.02 15.13 -10.98
CA LEU A 73 -0.44 14.91 -12.36
C LEU A 73 0.74 14.48 -13.24
N ALA A 74 0.48 13.60 -14.20
CA ALA A 74 1.45 13.18 -15.19
C ALA A 74 0.80 12.96 -16.55
N LEU A 75 1.54 13.33 -17.60
CA LEU A 75 1.24 13.00 -18.98
C LEU A 75 2.27 12.01 -19.50
N VAL A 76 1.81 11.00 -20.23
CA VAL A 76 2.69 10.03 -20.91
C VAL A 76 2.23 9.84 -22.35
N LYS A 77 3.17 9.56 -23.26
CA LYS A 77 2.91 9.42 -24.69
C LYS A 77 3.02 7.96 -25.13
N ILE A 78 2.00 7.46 -25.82
CA ILE A 78 2.09 6.19 -26.56
C ILE A 78 2.08 6.40 -28.07
N ALA A 79 2.54 5.40 -28.81
CA ALA A 79 2.28 5.32 -30.25
C ALA A 79 0.79 5.03 -30.48
N ALA A 80 0.13 5.87 -31.28
CA ALA A 80 -1.25 5.69 -31.68
C ALA A 80 -1.35 5.69 -33.22
N PRO A 81 -1.14 4.52 -33.88
CA PRO A 81 -1.30 4.40 -35.33
C PRO A 81 -2.73 4.73 -35.79
N GLU A 82 -3.70 4.40 -34.93
CA GLU A 82 -5.10 4.77 -35.07
C GLU A 82 -5.47 5.82 -34.02
N PRO A 83 -6.30 6.83 -34.37
CA PRO A 83 -6.75 7.85 -33.43
C PRO A 83 -7.39 7.25 -32.17
N LEU A 84 -6.93 7.66 -30.99
CA LEU A 84 -7.55 7.25 -29.74
C LEU A 84 -8.86 7.97 -29.50
N LYS A 85 -9.80 7.30 -28.83
CA LYS A 85 -10.95 7.96 -28.23
C LYS A 85 -10.47 8.80 -27.04
N THR A 86 -10.89 10.06 -26.99
CA THR A 86 -10.48 11.03 -25.98
C THR A 86 -11.64 11.40 -25.06
N LEU A 87 -11.29 11.86 -23.86
CA LEU A 87 -12.25 12.51 -22.97
C LEU A 87 -12.23 14.02 -23.15
N SER A 88 -13.41 14.62 -23.10
CA SER A 88 -13.56 16.07 -23.10
C SER A 88 -13.70 16.57 -21.67
N PHE A 89 -12.99 17.64 -21.37
CA PHE A 89 -13.07 18.37 -20.12
C PHE A 89 -14.37 19.16 -20.05
N ARG A 90 -14.88 19.34 -18.83
CA ARG A 90 -16.09 20.10 -18.61
C ARG A 90 -15.80 21.58 -18.41
N LYS A 91 -16.53 22.45 -19.11
CA LYS A 91 -16.38 23.91 -18.92
C LYS A 91 -17.21 24.43 -17.76
N ALA A 92 -18.41 23.89 -17.55
CA ALA A 92 -19.28 24.28 -16.47
C ALA A 92 -18.69 23.88 -15.10
N PRO A 93 -18.78 24.76 -14.08
CA PRO A 93 -18.23 24.48 -12.76
C PRO A 93 -18.88 23.24 -12.13
N THR A 94 -18.09 22.48 -11.37
CA THR A 94 -18.58 21.35 -10.56
C THR A 94 -19.57 21.82 -9.50
N ARG A 95 -20.70 21.11 -9.34
CA ARG A 95 -21.72 21.42 -8.32
C ARG A 95 -21.75 20.36 -7.21
N LEU A 96 -22.15 20.78 -6.02
CA LEU A 96 -22.43 19.85 -4.92
C LEU A 96 -23.62 18.94 -5.27
N GLY A 97 -23.53 17.68 -4.88
CA GLY A 97 -24.56 16.67 -5.12
C GLY A 97 -24.62 16.15 -6.56
N GLU A 98 -23.71 16.60 -7.42
CA GLU A 98 -23.67 16.17 -8.82
C GLU A 98 -23.28 14.71 -8.95
N ASP A 99 -24.09 13.95 -9.71
CA ASP A 99 -23.86 12.54 -10.01
C ASP A 99 -22.59 12.37 -10.85
N ILE A 100 -21.77 11.40 -10.45
CA ILE A 100 -20.50 11.09 -11.10
C ILE A 100 -20.31 9.59 -11.30
N VAL A 101 -19.42 9.29 -12.24
CA VAL A 101 -18.93 7.95 -12.51
C VAL A 101 -17.40 7.99 -12.50
N ALA A 102 -16.78 7.13 -11.69
CA ALA A 102 -15.34 6.90 -11.69
C ALA A 102 -15.04 5.58 -12.42
N ILE A 103 -13.99 5.58 -13.23
CA ILE A 103 -13.64 4.45 -14.08
C ILE A 103 -12.15 4.15 -13.92
N GLY A 104 -11.81 2.88 -13.72
CA GLY A 104 -10.40 2.50 -13.58
C GLY A 104 -10.15 1.01 -13.38
N PHE A 105 -8.93 0.69 -12.98
CA PHE A 105 -8.44 -0.67 -12.81
C PHE A 105 -8.03 -0.90 -11.35
N PRO A 106 -8.98 -0.99 -10.41
CA PRO A 106 -8.62 -1.20 -9.01
C PRO A 106 -8.15 -2.63 -8.81
N LEU A 107 -7.08 -2.77 -8.04
CA LEU A 107 -6.48 -4.03 -7.59
C LEU A 107 -6.41 -5.08 -8.71
N PRO A 108 -5.79 -4.79 -9.87
CA PRO A 108 -5.90 -5.64 -11.06
C PRO A 108 -5.27 -7.02 -10.87
N THR A 109 -4.38 -7.17 -9.88
CA THR A 109 -3.79 -8.45 -9.47
C THR A 109 -4.66 -9.25 -8.49
N LEU A 110 -5.59 -8.61 -7.77
CA LEU A 110 -6.46 -9.24 -6.76
C LEU A 110 -7.92 -9.40 -7.23
N LEU A 111 -8.38 -8.52 -8.12
CA LEU A 111 -9.72 -8.49 -8.70
C LEU A 111 -9.67 -8.81 -10.19
N ALA A 112 -10.82 -8.73 -10.88
CA ALA A 112 -10.86 -8.90 -12.33
C ALA A 112 -9.91 -7.91 -13.02
N ASN A 113 -9.12 -8.43 -13.97
CA ASN A 113 -8.13 -7.71 -14.78
C ASN A 113 -8.74 -6.75 -15.84
N THR A 114 -10.02 -6.44 -15.68
CA THR A 114 -10.85 -5.60 -16.56
C THR A 114 -11.17 -4.28 -15.87
N VAL A 115 -11.54 -3.29 -16.68
CA VAL A 115 -12.04 -2.00 -16.19
C VAL A 115 -13.21 -2.19 -15.23
N LYS A 116 -13.30 -1.32 -14.22
CA LYS A 116 -14.42 -1.24 -13.30
C LYS A 116 -15.00 0.15 -13.32
N VAL A 117 -16.30 0.22 -13.07
CA VAL A 117 -17.09 1.43 -13.09
C VAL A 117 -17.80 1.54 -11.76
N THR A 118 -17.62 2.67 -11.08
CA THR A 118 -18.25 2.97 -9.79
C THR A 118 -18.99 4.29 -9.88
N THR A 119 -20.13 4.39 -9.20
CA THR A 119 -20.99 5.58 -9.20
C THR A 119 -20.97 6.26 -7.85
N GLY A 120 -21.20 7.57 -7.83
CA GLY A 120 -21.37 8.35 -6.61
C GLY A 120 -21.79 9.77 -6.92
N ASN A 121 -21.47 10.69 -6.04
CA ASN A 121 -21.72 12.12 -6.20
C ASN A 121 -20.57 12.98 -5.64
N VAL A 122 -20.57 14.26 -5.99
CA VAL A 122 -19.67 15.26 -5.40
C VAL A 122 -20.19 15.67 -4.02
N ASN A 123 -19.42 15.42 -2.97
CA ASN A 123 -19.78 15.77 -1.58
C ASN A 123 -19.23 17.12 -1.14
N ALA A 124 -18.06 17.52 -1.63
CA ALA A 124 -17.46 18.80 -1.32
C ALA A 124 -16.69 19.36 -2.52
N LEU A 125 -16.62 20.69 -2.59
CA LEU A 125 -15.87 21.45 -3.60
C LEU A 125 -14.45 21.80 -3.10
N ALA A 126 -13.91 21.06 -2.15
CA ALA A 126 -12.53 21.19 -1.73
C ALA A 126 -12.07 19.84 -1.15
N GLY A 127 -10.76 19.62 -1.14
CA GLY A 127 -10.14 18.50 -0.48
C GLY A 127 -9.84 18.76 1.00
N ILE A 128 -8.92 17.96 1.52
CA ILE A 128 -8.39 18.07 2.88
C ILE A 128 -7.93 19.52 3.14
N ARG A 129 -8.26 20.07 4.32
CA ARG A 129 -7.87 21.43 4.74
C ARG A 129 -8.28 22.54 3.75
N ASN A 130 -9.42 22.37 3.07
CA ASN A 130 -9.93 23.30 2.06
C ASN A 130 -9.02 23.47 0.84
N ASP A 131 -8.20 22.47 0.50
CA ASP A 131 -7.41 22.51 -0.72
C ASP A 131 -8.33 22.52 -1.96
N THR A 132 -8.37 23.66 -2.64
CA THR A 132 -9.26 23.90 -3.77
C THR A 132 -8.86 23.14 -5.02
N ARG A 133 -7.69 22.50 -5.06
CA ARG A 133 -7.26 21.66 -6.20
C ARG A 133 -8.07 20.38 -6.32
N TYR A 134 -8.77 19.98 -5.26
CA TYR A 134 -9.51 18.73 -5.19
C TYR A 134 -11.03 18.94 -5.07
N ILE A 135 -11.77 17.88 -5.35
CA ILE A 135 -13.17 17.67 -4.99
C ILE A 135 -13.28 16.42 -4.13
N GLN A 136 -14.19 16.42 -3.16
CA GLN A 136 -14.53 15.22 -2.41
C GLN A 136 -15.68 14.50 -3.12
N ILE A 137 -15.55 13.18 -3.24
CA ILE A 137 -16.48 12.30 -3.93
C ILE A 137 -16.87 11.11 -3.04
N SER A 138 -18.09 10.59 -3.21
CA SER A 138 -18.58 9.43 -2.46
C SER A 138 -18.29 8.09 -3.15
N THR A 139 -17.82 8.13 -4.40
CA THR A 139 -17.58 6.95 -5.20
C THR A 139 -16.55 6.03 -4.56
N PRO A 140 -16.77 4.70 -4.48
CA PRO A 140 -15.77 3.77 -3.96
C PRO A 140 -14.48 3.80 -4.79
N ILE A 141 -13.37 4.18 -4.16
CA ILE A 141 -12.03 4.20 -4.75
C ILE A 141 -11.12 3.22 -4.00
N GLN A 142 -10.24 2.54 -4.72
CA GLN A 142 -9.26 1.57 -4.20
C GLN A 142 -7.91 1.77 -4.88
N PRO A 143 -6.81 1.22 -4.33
CA PRO A 143 -5.53 1.20 -5.03
C PRO A 143 -5.67 0.65 -6.46
N GLY A 144 -5.06 1.34 -7.43
CA GLY A 144 -5.21 1.08 -8.87
C GLY A 144 -6.19 2.01 -9.60
N ASN A 145 -7.12 2.67 -8.88
CA ASN A 145 -7.97 3.72 -9.48
C ASN A 145 -7.26 5.07 -9.64
N SER A 146 -6.15 5.29 -8.95
CA SER A 146 -5.34 6.52 -9.10
C SER A 146 -5.06 6.82 -10.57
N GLY A 147 -5.33 8.06 -10.98
CA GLY A 147 -5.17 8.55 -12.34
C GLY A 147 -6.38 8.27 -13.25
N GLY A 148 -7.40 7.56 -12.77
CA GLY A 148 -8.63 7.27 -13.51
C GLY A 148 -9.59 8.45 -13.58
N PRO A 149 -10.36 8.58 -14.67
CA PRO A 149 -11.26 9.72 -14.85
C PRO A 149 -12.49 9.63 -13.93
N VAL A 150 -12.92 10.79 -13.45
CA VAL A 150 -14.22 11.03 -12.81
C VAL A 150 -15.02 11.91 -13.76
N VAL A 151 -16.12 11.38 -14.29
CA VAL A 151 -16.97 12.05 -15.29
C VAL A 151 -18.38 12.29 -14.77
N ASP A 152 -19.10 13.26 -15.34
CA ASP A 152 -20.53 13.44 -15.10
C ASP A 152 -21.38 12.46 -15.93
N ARG A 153 -22.70 12.59 -15.78
CA ARG A 153 -23.69 11.79 -16.50
C ARG A 153 -23.70 12.02 -18.01
N ASP A 154 -22.97 12.98 -18.55
CA ASP A 154 -22.87 13.23 -19.99
C ASP A 154 -21.51 12.79 -20.55
N GLY A 155 -20.58 12.42 -19.66
CA GLY A 155 -19.26 11.89 -19.96
C GLY A 155 -18.18 12.96 -20.07
N PHE A 156 -18.43 14.17 -19.57
CA PHE A 156 -17.39 15.19 -19.46
C PHE A 156 -16.57 14.98 -18.19
N LEU A 157 -15.26 15.22 -18.26
CA LEU A 157 -14.32 15.03 -17.16
C LEU A 157 -14.48 16.15 -16.12
N LEU A 158 -14.68 15.74 -14.86
CA LEU A 158 -14.77 16.63 -13.69
C LEU A 158 -13.52 16.53 -12.82
N GLY A 159 -12.86 15.38 -12.81
CA GLY A 159 -11.64 15.19 -12.05
C GLY A 159 -10.89 13.90 -12.34
N ILE A 160 -9.76 13.75 -11.67
CA ILE A 160 -8.84 12.62 -11.76
C ILE A 160 -8.74 12.00 -10.37
N THR A 161 -9.12 10.73 -10.26
CA THR A 161 -9.14 10.01 -8.98
C THR A 161 -7.76 10.01 -8.33
N SER A 162 -7.67 10.32 -7.04
CA SER A 162 -6.43 10.18 -6.25
C SER A 162 -6.68 9.22 -5.08
N ALA A 163 -6.27 7.96 -5.21
CA ALA A 163 -6.44 6.98 -4.14
C ALA A 163 -5.47 7.24 -2.96
N THR A 164 -4.33 7.87 -3.22
CA THR A 164 -3.34 8.25 -2.20
C THR A 164 -3.92 9.26 -1.22
N LEU A 165 -4.60 10.31 -1.71
CA LEU A 165 -5.18 11.32 -0.83
C LEU A 165 -6.33 10.75 0.03
N SER A 166 -7.12 9.82 -0.52
CA SER A 166 -8.12 9.07 0.25
C SER A 166 -7.48 8.27 1.38
N LYS A 167 -6.35 7.59 1.09
CA LYS A 167 -5.58 6.82 2.07
C LYS A 167 -5.00 7.75 3.14
N GLU A 168 -4.31 8.83 2.75
CA GLU A 168 -3.74 9.82 3.68
C GLU A 168 -4.79 10.42 4.62
N PHE A 169 -6.01 10.70 4.12
CA PHE A 169 -7.09 11.20 4.96
C PHE A 169 -7.55 10.19 6.00
N ALA A 170 -7.75 8.93 5.59
CA ALA A 170 -8.14 7.86 6.49
C ALA A 170 -7.07 7.63 7.57
N ASP A 171 -5.80 7.58 7.15
CA ASP A 171 -4.66 7.33 8.02
C ASP A 171 -4.44 8.49 9.01
N ALA A 172 -4.57 9.75 8.57
CA ALA A 172 -4.29 10.93 9.39
C ALA A 172 -5.34 11.25 10.45
N ASN A 173 -6.55 10.69 10.36
CA ASN A 173 -7.67 11.04 11.24
C ASN A 173 -8.11 9.91 12.18
N ASP A 174 -7.52 8.70 12.10
CA ASP A 174 -7.89 7.52 12.91
C ASP A 174 -9.42 7.24 12.90
N ILE A 175 -10.08 7.61 11.80
CA ILE A 175 -11.50 7.35 11.53
C ILE A 175 -11.55 6.40 10.34
N THR A 176 -12.24 5.27 10.50
CA THR A 176 -12.61 4.41 9.36
C THR A 176 -13.66 5.13 8.51
N THR A 177 -13.23 6.09 7.71
CA THR A 177 -14.11 6.91 6.90
C THR A 177 -14.60 6.10 5.72
N GLN A 178 -15.87 5.70 5.75
CA GLN A 178 -16.53 5.13 4.59
C GLN A 178 -16.92 6.25 3.63
N ASN A 179 -16.64 6.07 2.33
CA ASN A 179 -17.04 6.99 1.25
C ASN A 179 -16.46 8.40 1.33
N VAL A 180 -15.27 8.58 1.94
CA VAL A 180 -14.49 9.82 1.81
C VAL A 180 -13.37 9.59 0.81
N ASN A 181 -13.60 10.02 -0.43
CA ASN A 181 -12.62 9.92 -1.50
C ASN A 181 -12.39 11.26 -2.17
N PHE A 182 -11.27 11.40 -2.87
CA PHE A 182 -10.90 12.66 -3.52
C PHE A 182 -10.53 12.47 -4.99
N ALA A 183 -10.78 13.51 -5.77
CA ALA A 183 -10.29 13.64 -7.13
C ALA A 183 -9.67 15.03 -7.33
N ILE A 184 -8.55 15.09 -8.06
CA ILE A 184 -7.96 16.34 -8.55
C ILE A 184 -8.93 16.95 -9.55
N ARG A 185 -9.22 18.24 -9.45
CA ARG A 185 -10.12 18.92 -10.38
C ARG A 185 -9.60 18.88 -11.81
N ALA A 186 -10.50 18.67 -12.77
CA ALA A 186 -10.19 18.69 -14.19
C ALA A 186 -9.50 20.01 -14.60
N SER A 187 -9.87 21.15 -14.02
CA SER A 187 -9.24 22.45 -14.29
C SER A 187 -7.77 22.53 -13.92
N VAL A 188 -7.31 21.78 -12.91
CA VAL A 188 -5.88 21.70 -12.57
C VAL A 188 -5.14 20.94 -13.66
N ALA A 189 -5.75 19.89 -14.20
CA ALA A 189 -5.21 19.14 -15.33
C ALA A 189 -5.22 19.92 -16.65
N GLU A 190 -6.24 20.73 -16.92
CA GLU A 190 -6.26 21.64 -18.09
C GLU A 190 -5.07 22.60 -18.05
N LEU A 191 -4.84 23.26 -16.90
CA LEU A 191 -3.70 24.16 -16.71
C LEU A 191 -2.37 23.43 -16.90
N PHE A 192 -2.25 22.21 -16.38
CA PHE A 192 -1.06 21.39 -16.60
C PHE A 192 -0.86 21.07 -18.08
N MET A 193 -1.88 20.60 -18.80
CA MET A 193 -1.80 20.31 -20.24
C MET A 193 -1.41 21.55 -21.06
N GLN A 194 -2.01 22.70 -20.76
CA GLN A 194 -1.68 23.98 -21.39
C GLN A 194 -0.22 24.38 -21.15
N SER A 195 0.30 24.20 -19.92
CA SER A 195 1.72 24.44 -19.62
C SER A 195 2.67 23.55 -20.43
N GLN A 196 2.19 22.37 -20.86
CA GLN A 196 2.92 21.42 -21.68
C GLN A 196 2.67 21.61 -23.19
N SER A 197 1.97 22.67 -23.59
CA SER A 197 1.57 22.93 -24.99
C SER A 197 0.75 21.79 -25.62
N ILE A 198 -0.05 21.09 -24.81
CA ILE A 198 -0.96 20.03 -25.26
C ILE A 198 -2.39 20.57 -25.19
N ALA A 199 -3.08 20.57 -26.32
CA ALA A 199 -4.46 21.04 -26.40
C ALA A 199 -5.42 20.03 -25.76
N ASP A 200 -6.30 20.53 -24.90
CA ASP A 200 -7.45 19.79 -24.39
C ASP A 200 -8.67 19.95 -25.32
N GLN A 201 -9.62 19.04 -25.17
CA GLN A 201 -10.95 19.20 -25.74
C GLN A 201 -11.91 19.51 -24.61
N SER A 202 -12.69 20.58 -24.74
CA SER A 202 -13.58 21.06 -23.68
C SER A 202 -15.00 21.26 -24.19
N GLY A 203 -16.00 20.87 -23.42
CA GLY A 203 -17.41 21.00 -23.76
C GLY A 203 -18.35 20.89 -22.57
N ASP A 204 -19.63 21.10 -22.83
CA ASP A 204 -20.72 20.89 -21.87
C ASP A 204 -21.87 20.18 -22.58
N LYS A 205 -22.79 19.66 -21.78
CA LYS A 205 -24.03 19.07 -22.26
C LYS A 205 -24.86 20.08 -23.08
N ALA A 206 -25.39 19.64 -24.22
CA ALA A 206 -26.40 20.41 -24.95
C ALA A 206 -27.72 20.47 -24.17
N ALA A 207 -28.43 21.61 -24.23
CA ALA A 207 -29.63 21.87 -23.43
C ALA A 207 -30.72 20.78 -23.53
N ASP A 208 -30.85 20.15 -24.70
CA ASP A 208 -31.92 19.18 -24.98
C ASP A 208 -31.46 17.71 -24.88
N GLN A 209 -30.21 17.45 -24.49
CA GLN A 209 -29.68 16.09 -24.44
C GLN A 209 -30.22 15.33 -23.23
N GLN A 210 -30.67 14.09 -23.43
CA GLN A 210 -31.07 13.25 -22.30
C GLN A 210 -29.82 12.71 -21.58
N PRO A 211 -29.84 12.58 -20.24
CA PRO A 211 -28.75 11.93 -19.51
C PRO A 211 -28.54 10.51 -20.03
N ILE A 212 -27.29 10.11 -20.26
CA ILE A 212 -26.98 8.73 -20.64
C ILE A 212 -27.01 7.82 -19.42
N SER A 213 -27.44 6.56 -19.62
CA SER A 213 -27.44 5.59 -18.53
C SER A 213 -25.99 5.31 -18.08
N THR A 214 -25.80 4.82 -16.85
CA THR A 214 -24.46 4.43 -16.37
C THR A 214 -23.80 3.40 -17.28
N ALA A 215 -24.58 2.45 -17.83
CA ALA A 215 -24.07 1.40 -18.69
C ALA A 215 -23.61 1.97 -20.04
N ASP A 216 -24.44 2.80 -20.69
CA ASP A 216 -24.08 3.43 -21.97
C ASP A 216 -22.89 4.39 -21.81
N LEU A 217 -22.82 5.08 -20.66
CA LEU A 217 -21.68 5.91 -20.30
C LEU A 217 -20.40 5.07 -20.13
N ALA A 218 -20.48 3.91 -19.48
CA ALA A 218 -19.35 3.00 -19.36
C ALA A 218 -18.84 2.54 -20.74
N ASP A 219 -19.75 2.15 -21.64
CA ASP A 219 -19.41 1.73 -23.01
C ASP A 219 -18.80 2.90 -23.82
N LYS A 220 -19.30 4.12 -23.60
CA LYS A 220 -18.75 5.33 -24.21
C LYS A 220 -17.34 5.63 -23.71
N ILE A 221 -17.07 5.56 -22.41
CA ILE A 221 -15.85 6.09 -21.81
C ILE A 221 -14.71 5.08 -21.77
N THR A 222 -15.01 3.81 -21.46
CA THR A 222 -14.02 2.73 -21.27
C THR A 222 -12.97 2.62 -22.38
N PRO A 223 -13.28 2.77 -23.68
CA PRO A 223 -12.27 2.71 -24.75
C PRO A 223 -11.17 3.78 -24.65
N SER A 224 -11.38 4.83 -23.86
CA SER A 224 -10.43 5.91 -23.61
C SER A 224 -9.59 5.69 -22.35
N VAL A 225 -9.86 4.65 -21.55
CA VAL A 225 -9.27 4.40 -20.24
C VAL A 225 -8.36 3.18 -20.28
N PHE A 226 -7.15 3.31 -19.75
CA PHE A 226 -6.09 2.32 -19.86
C PHE A 226 -5.48 1.99 -18.50
N GLN A 227 -5.08 0.73 -18.33
CA GLN A 227 -4.28 0.30 -17.19
C GLN A 227 -2.83 0.68 -17.42
N ILE A 228 -2.24 1.41 -16.47
CA ILE A 228 -0.82 1.77 -16.45
C ILE A 228 -0.09 0.82 -15.51
N ARG A 229 1.06 0.33 -15.95
CA ARG A 229 1.94 -0.58 -15.22
C ARG A 229 3.33 0.02 -15.11
N CYS A 230 3.82 0.11 -13.89
CA CYS A 230 5.11 0.66 -13.55
C CYS A 230 6.11 -0.46 -13.29
N TYR A 231 7.30 -0.36 -13.85
CA TYR A 231 8.40 -1.29 -13.61
C TYR A 231 9.60 -0.51 -13.09
N VAL A 232 10.17 -0.93 -11.97
CA VAL A 232 11.42 -0.39 -11.42
C VAL A 232 12.53 -1.45 -11.53
N LYS A 233 13.77 -1.03 -11.75
CA LYS A 233 14.91 -1.97 -11.79
C LYS A 233 15.15 -2.58 -10.41
N PRO A 234 15.47 -3.88 -10.29
CA PRO A 234 16.15 -4.38 -9.11
C PRO A 234 17.57 -3.78 -9.08
N GLU A 235 17.88 -2.92 -8.10
CA GLU A 235 19.26 -2.47 -7.92
C GLU A 235 20.12 -3.61 -7.38
N MET A 236 21.27 -3.80 -8.04
CA MET A 236 22.33 -4.75 -7.72
C MET A 236 22.87 -4.44 -6.32
N GLN A 237 22.75 -5.37 -5.37
CA GLN A 237 23.31 -5.25 -4.01
C GLN A 237 24.79 -4.80 -4.05
N PRO A 238 25.19 -3.79 -3.25
CA PRO A 238 26.61 -3.59 -2.96
C PRO A 238 27.14 -4.81 -2.19
N SER A 239 28.18 -5.42 -2.73
CA SER A 239 28.94 -6.50 -2.11
C SER A 239 29.39 -6.10 -0.70
N THR A 240 29.00 -6.91 0.28
CA THR A 240 29.50 -6.86 1.65
C THR A 240 31.00 -7.13 1.66
N THR A 241 31.80 -6.07 1.61
CA THR A 241 33.23 -6.16 1.94
C THR A 241 33.36 -5.92 3.44
N SER A 242 33.67 -6.99 4.15
CA SER A 242 34.08 -7.00 5.54
C SER A 242 35.28 -6.07 5.75
N ILE A 243 35.18 -5.13 6.68
CA ILE A 243 36.37 -4.55 7.33
C ILE A 243 36.24 -4.79 8.83
N GLN A 244 37.05 -5.71 9.33
CA GLN A 244 37.45 -5.79 10.73
C GLN A 244 38.51 -4.71 11.00
N GLY A 245 38.27 -3.92 12.05
CA GLY A 245 39.24 -3.38 13.00
C GLY A 245 40.36 -2.45 12.53
N ALA A 246 40.34 -1.19 12.99
CA ALA A 246 41.50 -0.53 13.59
C ALA A 246 41.14 0.84 14.22
N ASN A 247 41.46 0.96 15.51
CA ASN A 247 41.92 2.12 16.27
C ASN A 247 41.21 3.48 16.20
N ALA A 248 40.76 3.87 17.40
CA ALA A 248 40.47 5.23 17.82
C ALA A 248 41.69 6.16 17.67
N ILE A 249 41.48 7.33 17.05
CA ILE A 249 42.34 8.50 17.19
C ILE A 249 41.44 9.73 17.38
N MET A 250 41.73 10.47 18.45
CA MET A 250 41.07 11.70 18.88
C MET A 250 41.20 12.81 17.83
N VAL A 251 40.10 13.56 17.62
CA VAL A 251 40.09 14.82 16.85
C VAL A 251 39.88 15.99 17.84
N PRO A 252 40.70 17.06 17.82
CA PRO A 252 40.49 18.24 18.64
C PRO A 252 39.44 19.19 18.02
N PRO A 253 38.82 20.10 18.80
CA PRO A 253 37.72 20.90 18.30
C PRO A 253 38.22 22.11 17.49
N SER A 254 37.44 22.52 16.51
CA SER A 254 37.58 23.80 15.80
C SER A 254 36.21 24.32 15.34
N PRO A 255 36.08 25.63 15.10
CA PRO A 255 35.16 26.46 15.88
C PRO A 255 33.79 26.68 15.23
N SER A 256 32.89 27.16 16.09
CA SER A 256 31.50 27.52 15.83
C SER A 256 31.32 28.44 14.62
N VAL A 257 30.61 27.95 13.61
CA VAL A 257 29.94 28.77 12.59
C VAL A 257 28.45 28.72 12.92
N GLN A 258 27.87 29.89 13.19
CA GLN A 258 26.46 30.07 13.48
C GLN A 258 25.61 29.71 12.26
N GLN A 259 24.71 28.73 12.42
CA GLN A 259 23.61 28.47 11.50
C GLN A 259 22.39 29.32 11.88
N PRO A 260 21.66 29.90 10.92
CA PRO A 260 20.37 30.53 11.18
C PRO A 260 19.25 29.50 11.37
N ALA A 261 18.46 29.73 12.41
CA ALA A 261 17.09 29.27 12.70
C ALA A 261 16.60 27.91 12.13
N SER A 262 16.67 26.90 13.01
CA SER A 262 15.78 25.73 13.18
C SER A 262 14.69 25.46 12.12
N VAL A 263 14.91 24.42 11.32
CA VAL A 263 13.85 23.52 10.86
C VAL A 263 13.57 22.55 12.01
N GLU A 264 12.32 22.48 12.44
CA GLU A 264 11.83 21.63 13.51
C GLU A 264 12.10 20.15 13.17
N ALA A 265 12.99 19.50 13.93
CA ALA A 265 13.26 18.07 13.78
C ALA A 265 12.04 17.28 14.27
N LYS A 266 11.44 16.44 13.40
CA LYS A 266 10.49 15.41 13.83
C LYS A 266 11.17 14.56 14.91
N GLN A 267 10.62 14.60 16.12
CA GLN A 267 11.09 13.82 17.26
C GLN A 267 10.92 12.33 16.95
N GLU A 268 11.99 11.53 17.06
CA GLU A 268 11.90 10.08 16.85
C GLU A 268 10.94 9.44 17.88
N PRO A 269 10.13 8.45 17.50
CA PRO A 269 9.21 7.80 18.42
C PRO A 269 9.97 7.08 19.54
N SER A 270 9.55 7.28 20.79
CA SER A 270 10.11 6.56 21.94
C SER A 270 9.90 5.04 21.78
N LEU A 271 10.97 4.29 22.01
CA LEU A 271 10.97 2.82 22.01
C LEU A 271 10.74 2.23 23.43
N ASP A 272 10.33 3.06 24.39
CA ASP A 272 10.03 2.60 25.73
C ASP A 272 8.74 1.75 25.73
N VAL A 273 8.80 0.58 26.35
CA VAL A 273 7.63 -0.30 26.50
C VAL A 273 6.91 0.05 27.81
N PRO A 274 5.63 0.47 27.78
CA PRO A 274 4.86 0.73 28.99
C PRO A 274 4.76 -0.51 29.87
N GLN A 275 4.87 -0.33 31.19
CA GLN A 275 4.73 -1.42 32.14
C GLN A 275 3.31 -2.00 32.11
N ALA A 276 3.21 -3.31 31.90
CA ALA A 276 1.94 -4.04 31.92
C ALA A 276 1.37 -4.09 33.35
N ARG A 277 0.16 -3.56 33.53
CA ARG A 277 -0.56 -3.53 34.81
C ARG A 277 -1.93 -4.19 34.72
N SER A 278 -2.57 -4.09 33.56
CA SER A 278 -3.86 -4.72 33.30
C SER A 278 -4.02 -5.05 31.83
N GLY A 279 -4.93 -5.96 31.54
CA GLY A 279 -5.24 -6.37 30.19
C GLY A 279 -6.49 -7.23 30.11
N ILE A 280 -6.66 -7.84 28.94
CA ILE A 280 -7.69 -8.82 28.68
C ILE A 280 -7.06 -10.10 28.15
N ALA A 281 -7.58 -11.24 28.57
CA ALA A 281 -7.17 -12.53 28.04
C ALA A 281 -7.57 -12.61 26.57
N ARG A 282 -6.64 -13.02 25.71
CA ARG A 282 -6.89 -13.15 24.28
C ARG A 282 -6.01 -14.23 23.67
N HIS A 283 -6.63 -15.30 23.20
CA HIS A 283 -5.95 -16.48 22.68
C HIS A 283 -6.65 -17.03 21.42
N PRO A 284 -5.91 -17.56 20.42
CA PRO A 284 -6.51 -18.07 19.18
C PRO A 284 -7.52 -19.20 19.36
N LYS A 285 -7.42 -19.97 20.46
CA LYS A 285 -8.35 -21.07 20.79
C LYS A 285 -9.56 -20.63 21.63
N GLY A 286 -9.78 -19.33 21.81
CA GLY A 286 -10.91 -18.80 22.58
C GLY A 286 -10.71 -18.74 24.10
N ALA A 287 -9.74 -19.47 24.64
CA ALA A 287 -9.35 -19.43 26.05
C ALA A 287 -7.83 -19.54 26.20
N ALA A 288 -7.28 -18.77 27.14
CA ALA A 288 -5.87 -18.74 27.47
C ALA A 288 -5.60 -19.56 28.75
N PRO A 289 -4.61 -20.47 28.76
CA PRO A 289 -4.31 -21.26 29.95
C PRO A 289 -3.60 -20.41 31.02
N ILE A 290 -3.97 -20.65 32.27
CA ILE A 290 -3.31 -20.12 33.46
C ILE A 290 -2.40 -21.22 34.00
N LYS A 291 -1.12 -20.94 34.13
CA LYS A 291 -0.06 -21.89 34.51
C LYS A 291 0.35 -21.73 35.97
N ALA A 292 0.82 -22.82 36.57
CA ALA A 292 1.37 -22.81 37.93
C ALA A 292 2.72 -22.07 38.04
N GLY A 293 3.47 -21.98 36.93
CA GLY A 293 4.79 -21.34 36.86
C GLY A 293 5.03 -20.67 35.50
N PRO A 294 6.09 -19.85 35.38
CA PRO A 294 6.43 -19.08 34.18
C PRO A 294 7.14 -19.93 33.11
N TYR A 295 6.62 -21.13 32.84
CA TYR A 295 7.18 -22.06 31.86
C TYR A 295 6.08 -22.76 31.05
N ALA A 296 6.37 -23.08 29.79
CA ALA A 296 5.38 -23.62 28.87
C ALA A 296 4.85 -25.01 29.30
N ASP A 297 5.73 -25.82 29.89
CA ASP A 297 5.49 -27.16 30.42
C ASP A 297 4.87 -27.19 31.82
N SER A 298 4.77 -26.03 32.49
CA SER A 298 4.11 -25.93 33.79
C SER A 298 2.66 -26.43 33.74
N LYS A 299 2.20 -27.00 34.85
CA LYS A 299 0.82 -27.48 35.01
C LYS A 299 -0.17 -26.35 34.79
N THR A 300 -1.20 -26.58 33.98
CA THR A 300 -2.31 -25.64 33.81
C THR A 300 -3.23 -25.75 35.04
N THR A 301 -3.43 -24.64 35.74
CA THR A 301 -4.26 -24.53 36.96
C THR A 301 -5.64 -23.98 36.68
N GLY A 302 -5.83 -23.32 35.53
CA GLY A 302 -7.12 -22.76 35.10
C GLY A 302 -7.07 -22.25 33.66
N GLN A 303 -8.15 -21.61 33.22
CA GLN A 303 -8.21 -20.95 31.92
C GLN A 303 -8.98 -19.63 32.04
N ALA A 304 -8.58 -18.63 31.27
CA ALA A 304 -9.29 -17.37 31.09
C ALA A 304 -9.91 -17.35 29.69
N LEU A 305 -11.23 -17.20 29.60
CA LEU A 305 -11.91 -17.03 28.31
C LEU A 305 -11.49 -15.71 27.66
N ASN A 306 -11.51 -15.63 26.34
CA ASN A 306 -11.23 -14.37 25.64
C ASN A 306 -12.16 -13.26 26.14
N GLY A 307 -11.59 -12.08 26.41
CA GLY A 307 -12.30 -10.95 27.00
C GLY A 307 -12.33 -10.95 28.54
N SER A 308 -11.87 -12.02 29.21
CA SER A 308 -11.74 -12.01 30.67
C SER A 308 -10.74 -10.93 31.10
N PRO A 309 -11.05 -10.10 32.11
CA PRO A 309 -10.11 -9.12 32.63
C PRO A 309 -8.94 -9.82 33.32
N VAL A 310 -7.75 -9.25 33.14
CA VAL A 310 -6.48 -9.75 33.67
C VAL A 310 -5.80 -8.60 34.40
N GLN A 311 -5.49 -8.79 35.68
CA GLN A 311 -4.59 -7.91 36.40
C GLN A 311 -3.17 -8.49 36.34
N VAL A 312 -2.20 -7.70 35.88
CA VAL A 312 -0.79 -8.11 35.82
C VAL A 312 -0.13 -7.67 37.12
N LEU A 313 0.34 -8.65 37.89
CA LEU A 313 0.99 -8.45 39.19
C LEU A 313 2.50 -8.31 39.04
N GLU A 314 3.09 -9.07 38.12
CA GLU A 314 4.53 -9.14 37.89
C GLU A 314 4.81 -9.55 36.45
N THR A 315 5.94 -9.08 35.91
CA THR A 315 6.47 -9.51 34.61
C THR A 315 7.77 -10.26 34.84
N ASP A 316 7.84 -11.50 34.38
CA ASP A 316 9.00 -12.37 34.46
C ASP A 316 9.32 -12.93 33.06
N GLY A 317 10.27 -12.28 32.38
CA GLY A 317 10.61 -12.58 30.99
C GLY A 317 9.39 -12.53 30.07
N ASN A 318 9.04 -13.68 29.47
CA ASN A 318 7.90 -13.83 28.57
C ASN A 318 6.58 -14.17 29.29
N TRP A 319 6.52 -14.04 30.62
CA TRP A 319 5.36 -14.43 31.42
C TRP A 319 4.88 -13.29 32.29
N TYR A 320 3.56 -13.16 32.36
CA TYR A 320 2.90 -12.31 33.32
C TYR A 320 2.37 -13.18 34.45
N ARG A 321 2.72 -12.82 35.68
CA ARG A 321 1.98 -13.30 36.85
C ARG A 321 0.70 -12.50 36.94
N VAL A 322 -0.43 -13.19 36.87
CA VAL A 322 -1.74 -12.57 36.69
C VAL A 322 -2.76 -13.01 37.73
N SER A 323 -3.73 -12.13 37.98
CA SER A 323 -4.97 -12.44 38.67
C SER A 323 -6.14 -12.25 37.71
N THR A 324 -7.00 -13.26 37.60
CA THR A 324 -8.22 -13.24 36.75
C THR A 324 -9.50 -13.22 37.59
N GLY A 325 -9.39 -12.84 38.87
CA GLY A 325 -10.48 -12.88 39.86
C GLY A 325 -10.75 -14.29 40.40
N ALA A 326 -10.86 -15.29 39.53
CA ALA A 326 -11.12 -16.69 39.91
C ALA A 326 -9.85 -17.48 40.27
N SER A 327 -8.68 -17.01 39.86
CA SER A 327 -7.41 -17.72 40.06
C SER A 327 -6.21 -16.79 39.89
N ILE A 328 -5.09 -17.14 40.54
CA ILE A 328 -3.78 -16.51 40.37
C ILE A 328 -2.84 -17.53 39.74
N GLY A 329 -2.07 -17.10 38.74
CA GLY A 329 -1.08 -17.95 38.09
C GLY A 329 -0.29 -17.17 37.04
N PHE A 330 0.25 -17.87 36.06
CA PHE A 330 1.08 -17.28 35.00
C PHE A 330 0.39 -17.41 33.64
N MET A 331 0.38 -16.34 32.87
CA MET A 331 -0.04 -16.33 31.47
C MET A 331 1.14 -15.86 30.62
N HIS A 332 1.37 -16.52 29.50
CA HIS A 332 2.39 -16.05 28.55
C HIS A 332 2.00 -14.67 28.03
N TYR A 333 2.97 -13.79 27.83
CA TYR A 333 2.73 -12.39 27.48
C TYR A 333 1.90 -12.24 26.19
N SER A 334 2.08 -13.15 25.22
CA SER A 334 1.29 -13.17 23.98
C SER A 334 -0.17 -13.58 24.15
N TRP A 335 -0.61 -13.97 25.34
CA TRP A 335 -2.01 -14.33 25.63
C TRP A 335 -2.77 -13.21 26.35
N VAL A 336 -2.11 -12.09 26.64
CA VAL A 336 -2.70 -10.94 27.32
C VAL A 336 -2.56 -9.73 26.41
N ARG A 337 -3.69 -9.14 26.01
CA ARG A 337 -3.68 -7.81 25.39
C ARG A 337 -3.62 -6.79 26.53
N VAL A 338 -2.48 -6.10 26.65
CA VAL A 338 -2.20 -5.15 27.74
C VAL A 338 -2.86 -3.80 27.47
N ASN A 339 -3.68 -3.31 28.40
CA ASN A 339 -4.44 -2.07 28.24
C ASN A 339 -3.55 -0.81 28.17
N GLN A 340 -2.31 -0.89 28.65
CA GLN A 340 -1.33 0.21 28.61
C GLN A 340 -0.62 0.35 27.25
N PHE A 341 -0.83 -0.57 26.31
CA PHE A 341 -0.28 -0.46 24.97
C PHE A 341 -1.21 0.38 24.10
N GLU A 342 -0.63 1.26 23.30
CA GLU A 342 -1.30 2.25 22.44
C GLU A 342 -1.98 1.62 21.23
N GLU A 343 -1.46 0.49 20.73
CA GLU A 343 -2.06 -0.26 19.62
C GLU A 343 -3.48 -0.73 20.00
N PRO A 344 -4.57 -0.26 19.36
CA PRO A 344 -5.91 -0.51 19.85
C PRO A 344 -6.29 -2.00 19.86
N PRO A 345 -7.10 -2.46 20.83
CA PRO A 345 -7.60 -3.82 20.84
C PRO A 345 -8.60 -4.01 19.69
N GLY A 346 -8.18 -4.70 18.62
CA GLY A 346 -9.05 -5.04 17.49
C GLY A 346 -9.18 -6.54 17.27
N ASP A 347 -10.31 -7.01 16.73
CA ASP A 347 -10.59 -8.44 16.49
C ASP A 347 -9.89 -9.05 15.26
N GLY A 348 -9.17 -8.23 14.50
CA GLY A 348 -8.44 -8.65 13.33
C GLY A 348 -7.17 -9.46 13.62
N ARG A 349 -6.46 -9.82 12.56
CA ARG A 349 -5.17 -10.51 12.58
C ARG A 349 -4.14 -9.71 11.82
N PHE A 350 -2.96 -9.63 12.42
CA PHE A 350 -1.77 -9.18 11.75
C PHE A 350 -1.11 -10.37 11.05
N VAL A 351 -0.49 -10.10 9.91
CA VAL A 351 0.43 -11.05 9.26
C VAL A 351 1.84 -10.54 9.52
N GLN A 352 2.49 -11.06 10.56
CA GLN A 352 3.86 -10.71 10.89
C GLN A 352 4.81 -11.38 9.91
N VAL A 353 5.57 -10.55 9.20
CA VAL A 353 6.48 -10.98 8.15
C VAL A 353 7.86 -11.26 8.74
N ARG A 354 8.33 -10.40 9.66
CA ARG A 354 9.67 -10.49 10.25
C ARG A 354 9.76 -9.69 11.55
N SER A 355 10.84 -9.88 12.32
CA SER A 355 11.20 -9.02 13.45
C SER A 355 12.65 -8.57 13.37
N PHE A 356 12.91 -7.37 13.90
CA PHE A 356 14.22 -6.73 13.93
C PHE A 356 14.57 -6.28 15.34
N GLY A 357 15.87 -6.14 15.61
CA GLY A 357 16.36 -5.67 16.91
C GLY A 357 16.32 -4.14 17.05
N THR A 358 16.28 -3.42 15.93
CA THR A 358 16.30 -1.94 15.92
C THR A 358 15.24 -1.37 15.00
N LEU A 359 14.80 -0.14 15.28
CA LEU A 359 13.86 0.59 14.43
C LEU A 359 14.45 0.88 13.05
N ALA A 360 15.73 1.24 12.97
CA ALA A 360 16.39 1.55 11.70
C ALA A 360 16.42 0.35 10.73
N GLU A 361 16.70 -0.86 11.22
CA GLU A 361 16.66 -2.07 10.39
C GLU A 361 15.25 -2.40 9.91
N ALA A 362 14.25 -2.27 10.81
CA ALA A 362 12.86 -2.46 10.44
C ALA A 362 12.39 -1.42 9.41
N GLN A 363 12.78 -0.16 9.57
CA GLN A 363 12.49 0.93 8.65
C GLN A 363 13.07 0.66 7.27
N ALA A 364 14.35 0.26 7.21
CA ALA A 364 15.01 -0.09 5.96
C ALA A 364 14.31 -1.27 5.27
N PHE A 365 13.91 -2.29 6.04
CA PHE A 365 13.17 -3.43 5.50
C PHE A 365 11.78 -3.04 4.99
N VAL A 366 11.05 -2.18 5.71
CA VAL A 366 9.73 -1.70 5.29
C VAL A 366 9.83 -0.83 4.04
N THR A 367 10.78 0.11 3.98
CA THR A 367 10.97 0.99 2.81
C THR A 367 11.44 0.26 1.56
N GLN A 368 12.13 -0.87 1.71
CA GLN A 368 12.55 -1.72 0.59
C GLN A 368 11.48 -2.75 0.19
N SER A 369 10.38 -2.85 0.93
CA SER A 369 9.36 -3.85 0.66
C SER A 369 8.47 -3.45 -0.51
N SER A 370 8.21 -4.40 -1.40
CA SER A 370 7.27 -4.25 -2.53
C SER A 370 5.80 -4.42 -2.13
N ILE A 371 5.54 -4.78 -0.87
CA ILE A 371 4.19 -4.89 -0.30
C ILE A 371 4.06 -3.91 0.86
N PRO A 372 2.89 -3.31 1.10
CA PRO A 372 2.70 -2.41 2.23
C PRO A 372 2.97 -3.14 3.55
N LEU A 373 3.98 -2.67 4.27
CA LEU A 373 4.34 -3.18 5.59
C LEU A 373 4.22 -2.08 6.64
N ALA A 374 3.95 -2.48 7.87
CA ALA A 374 3.98 -1.64 9.06
C ALA A 374 5.00 -2.19 10.06
N ALA A 375 5.64 -1.32 10.83
CA ALA A 375 6.52 -1.71 11.92
C ALA A 375 5.89 -1.37 13.27
N HIS A 376 5.85 -2.33 14.18
CA HIS A 376 5.29 -2.20 15.53
C HIS A 376 6.36 -2.51 16.58
N LEU A 377 6.43 -1.70 17.63
CA LEU A 377 7.20 -2.04 18.83
C LEU A 377 6.48 -3.18 19.55
N ALA A 378 7.18 -4.26 19.86
CA ALA A 378 6.65 -5.38 20.61
C ALA A 378 7.01 -5.28 22.11
N ALA A 379 6.23 -5.96 22.96
CA ALA A 379 6.38 -5.94 24.42
C ALA A 379 7.74 -6.44 24.93
N ASN A 380 8.49 -7.18 24.10
CA ASN A 380 9.84 -7.66 24.40
C ASN A 380 10.95 -6.74 23.86
N GLY A 381 10.60 -5.56 23.34
CA GLY A 381 11.54 -4.57 22.80
C GLY A 381 11.94 -4.78 21.34
N TRP A 382 11.47 -5.84 20.67
CA TRP A 382 11.74 -6.05 19.25
C TRP A 382 10.80 -5.22 18.37
N ILE A 383 11.20 -4.97 17.13
CA ILE A 383 10.35 -4.33 16.13
C ILE A 383 9.75 -5.42 15.23
N ALA A 384 8.46 -5.67 15.37
CA ALA A 384 7.71 -6.59 14.54
C ALA A 384 7.24 -5.88 13.26
N VAL A 385 7.63 -6.41 12.11
CA VAL A 385 7.13 -5.94 10.82
C VAL A 385 6.00 -6.84 10.36
N THR A 386 4.87 -6.23 10.03
CA THR A 386 3.65 -6.90 9.56
C THR A 386 3.25 -6.37 8.20
N LEU A 387 2.33 -7.05 7.53
CA LEU A 387 1.51 -6.39 6.52
C LEU A 387 0.85 -5.15 7.12
N HIS A 388 0.64 -4.13 6.29
CA HIS A 388 0.14 -2.83 6.72
C HIS A 388 -1.22 -2.93 7.41
N ASP A 389 -2.17 -3.69 6.85
CA ASP A 389 -3.53 -3.76 7.36
C ASP A 389 -3.74 -4.93 8.34
N ILE A 390 -4.86 -4.86 9.04
CA ILE A 390 -5.34 -5.92 9.94
C ILE A 390 -6.51 -6.63 9.25
N TYR A 391 -6.47 -7.96 9.20
CA TYR A 391 -7.39 -8.75 8.38
C TYR A 391 -8.31 -9.65 9.20
N GLY A 392 -9.40 -10.13 8.59
CA GLY A 392 -10.20 -11.21 9.18
C GLY A 392 -9.38 -12.50 9.36
N GLN A 393 -9.79 -13.41 10.25
CA GLN A 393 -9.00 -14.64 10.52
C GLN A 393 -8.74 -15.50 9.26
N ARG A 394 -9.77 -15.69 8.43
CA ARG A 394 -9.67 -16.48 7.20
C ARG A 394 -8.84 -15.74 6.16
N GLU A 395 -9.15 -14.46 5.96
CA GLU A 395 -8.45 -13.56 5.05
C GLU A 395 -6.95 -13.49 5.34
N ALA A 396 -6.55 -13.27 6.60
CA ALA A 396 -5.14 -13.21 7.00
C ALA A 396 -4.38 -14.51 6.66
N LYS A 397 -5.05 -15.66 6.82
CA LYS A 397 -4.47 -16.97 6.52
C LYS A 397 -4.33 -17.17 5.01
N ASP A 398 -5.36 -16.85 4.25
CA ASP A 398 -5.38 -16.99 2.80
C ASP A 398 -4.34 -16.04 2.16
N LEU A 399 -4.29 -14.79 2.63
CA LEU A 399 -3.31 -13.79 2.20
C LEU A 399 -1.88 -14.19 2.56
N SER A 400 -1.63 -14.61 3.81
CA SER A 400 -0.30 -15.08 4.22
C SER A 400 0.17 -16.27 3.38
N ASN A 401 -0.72 -17.23 3.08
CA ASN A 401 -0.38 -18.38 2.25
C ASN A 401 -0.06 -17.98 0.80
N ALA A 402 -0.86 -17.08 0.22
CA ALA A 402 -0.63 -16.59 -1.14
C ALA A 402 0.73 -15.87 -1.23
N LEU A 403 0.99 -14.91 -0.33
CA LEU A 403 2.25 -14.15 -0.33
C LEU A 403 3.46 -15.06 -0.12
N LYS A 404 3.36 -16.11 0.70
CA LYS A 404 4.41 -17.12 0.86
C LYS A 404 4.63 -17.95 -0.40
N ALA A 405 3.56 -18.36 -1.08
CA ALA A 405 3.65 -19.14 -2.31
C ALA A 405 4.33 -18.34 -3.44
N HIS A 406 4.12 -17.02 -3.45
CA HIS A 406 4.75 -16.09 -4.40
C HIS A 406 6.11 -15.54 -3.93
N GLY A 407 6.63 -15.97 -2.78
CA GLY A 407 7.93 -15.54 -2.27
C GLY A 407 8.00 -14.08 -1.82
N LEU A 408 6.85 -13.41 -1.64
CA LEU A 408 6.75 -12.00 -1.23
C LEU A 408 6.95 -11.80 0.27
N ILE A 409 6.65 -12.83 1.07
CA ILE A 409 6.96 -12.87 2.50
C ILE A 409 7.66 -14.18 2.87
N ALA A 410 8.40 -14.16 3.96
CA ALA A 410 9.12 -15.33 4.44
C ALA A 410 8.16 -16.48 4.78
N LYS A 411 8.62 -17.72 4.57
CA LYS A 411 7.80 -18.93 4.80
C LYS A 411 7.34 -19.08 6.25
N ASP A 412 8.11 -18.54 7.18
CA ASP A 412 7.86 -18.51 8.62
C ASP A 412 7.01 -17.31 9.08
N ALA A 413 6.58 -16.42 8.17
CA ALA A 413 5.63 -15.36 8.49
C ALA A 413 4.39 -15.93 9.19
N MET A 414 3.86 -15.22 10.18
CA MET A 414 2.82 -15.78 11.06
C MET A 414 1.60 -14.88 11.16
N VAL A 415 0.43 -15.51 11.22
CA VAL A 415 -0.84 -14.84 11.52
C VAL A 415 -0.99 -14.74 13.03
N THR A 416 -1.10 -13.52 13.55
CA THR A 416 -1.14 -13.25 14.99
C THR A 416 -2.27 -12.30 15.35
N LEU A 417 -2.70 -12.35 16.62
CA LEU A 417 -3.70 -11.43 17.19
C LEU A 417 -3.10 -10.04 17.51
N GLY A 418 -1.78 -9.89 17.42
CA GLY A 418 -1.09 -8.63 17.74
C GLY A 418 -1.10 -8.28 19.24
N ASN A 419 -1.37 -9.24 20.13
CA ASN A 419 -1.48 -8.99 21.57
C ASN A 419 -0.23 -8.35 22.18
N THR A 420 0.92 -8.61 21.57
CA THR A 420 2.24 -8.17 22.00
C THR A 420 2.65 -6.84 21.40
N TYR A 421 1.88 -6.26 20.47
CA TYR A 421 2.22 -4.99 19.84
C TYR A 421 1.83 -3.83 20.76
N VAL A 422 2.82 -3.01 21.04
CA VAL A 422 2.73 -1.87 21.94
C VAL A 422 2.17 -0.67 21.19
N ARG A 423 2.75 -0.35 20.04
CA ARG A 423 2.38 0.76 19.17
C ARG A 423 2.98 0.56 17.78
N LYS A 424 2.37 1.14 16.75
CA LYS A 424 3.01 1.34 15.45
C LYS A 424 4.14 2.37 15.60
N VAL A 425 5.35 2.04 15.14
CA VAL A 425 6.57 2.88 15.25
C VAL A 425 7.14 3.27 13.91
N CYS A 426 6.76 2.60 12.82
CA CYS A 426 7.04 3.13 11.50
C CYS A 426 6.03 2.70 10.42
N CYS A 427 5.94 3.65 9.49
CA CYS A 427 5.77 3.52 8.06
C CYS A 427 4.31 3.28 7.68
N ASP A 428 3.76 4.27 6.99
CA ASP A 428 2.41 4.27 6.41
C ASP A 428 2.46 4.03 4.90
#